data_AF-A0A957M1Q0-F1
#
_entry.id   AF-A0A957M1Q0-F1
#
_cell.length_a   1.000
_cell.length_b   1.000
_cell.length_c   1.000
_cell.angle_alpha   90.00
_cell.angle_beta   90.00
_cell.angle_gamma   90.00
#
_symmetry.space_group_name_H-M   'P 1'
#
loop_
_entity.id
_entity.type
_entity.pdbx_description
1 polymer ?
#
loop_
_entity_poly.entity_id
_entity_poly.type
_entity_poly.pdbx_seq_one_letter_code
_entity_poly.pdbx_strand_id
1 'polypeptide(L)'
;MNETQQQRLSANIHMLGNVLGETIIEQEGQAIFDLEEEIRALSKAWRSGEVEAGESIKALMPELIADLPRALAVLKAFTTYFQLVNLAEDEQRVEILRDRAREAATAGVPMRETLEESIAKLSAEGVTAEGMQQILDELFIVPVLTAHPTETKRQTILTKLRTISDTVEALTTPGMLPTEERERMEQLREDIVLLWQSDETRDRPPTVLDEVRTGLYFFEATLFNLIPKIYDELERGLAQVFPDVKFRVPPFLRYGSWIGGDRDGNPYVTLEVTEEALRAMKETVLKQYNVAVDDLYQQLIPAITRIGISDELRES
;
A
#
# COMPACT_ATOMS: atom_id res chain seq x y z
N MET A 1 1.39 -1.93 21.94
CA MET A 1 2.64 -1.57 21.25
C MET A 1 3.75 -1.62 22.29
N ASN A 2 4.84 -2.33 22.02
CA ASN A 2 5.98 -2.39 22.94
C ASN A 2 6.85 -1.12 22.78
N GLU A 3 7.64 -0.76 23.79
CA GLU A 3 8.45 0.46 23.83
C GLU A 3 9.41 0.57 22.63
N THR A 4 10.03 -0.54 22.23
CA THR A 4 10.90 -0.62 21.04
C THR A 4 10.16 -0.27 19.74
N GLN A 5 8.90 -0.68 19.61
CA GLN A 5 8.08 -0.39 18.42
C GLN A 5 7.74 1.09 18.33
N GLN A 6 7.43 1.70 19.48
CA GLN A 6 7.16 3.14 19.56
C GLN A 6 8.41 3.97 19.24
N GLN A 7 9.58 3.54 19.72
CA GLN A 7 10.86 4.20 19.43
C GLN A 7 11.20 4.14 17.93
N ARG A 8 10.98 2.99 17.27
CA ARG A 8 11.20 2.86 15.82
C ARG A 8 10.30 3.78 15.00
N LEU A 9 8.99 3.78 15.28
CA LEU A 9 8.06 4.70 14.61
C LEU A 9 8.47 6.15 14.79
N SER A 10 8.82 6.54 16.02
CA SER A 10 9.31 7.89 16.32
C SER A 10 10.57 8.22 15.52
N ALA A 11 11.52 7.29 15.44
CA ALA A 11 12.75 7.48 14.68
C ALA A 11 12.48 7.69 13.18
N ASN A 12 11.59 6.89 12.58
CA ASN A 12 11.20 7.03 11.17
C ASN A 12 10.51 8.37 10.90
N ILE A 13 9.56 8.77 11.76
CA ILE A 13 8.88 10.07 11.66
C ILE A 13 9.89 11.22 11.78
N HIS A 14 10.84 11.13 12.72
CA HIS A 14 11.88 12.16 12.86
C HIS A 14 12.81 12.22 11.65
N MET A 15 13.24 11.08 11.11
CA MET A 15 14.08 11.02 9.91
C MET A 15 13.37 11.68 8.72
N LEU A 16 12.13 11.28 8.43
CA LEU A 16 11.34 11.84 7.33
C LEU A 16 11.03 13.33 7.55
N GLY A 17 10.70 13.72 8.78
CA GLY A 17 10.46 15.11 9.15
C GLY A 17 11.70 16.00 9.00
N ASN A 18 12.88 15.50 9.35
CA ASN A 18 14.14 16.23 9.19
C ASN A 18 14.45 16.45 7.71
N VAL A 19 14.32 15.42 6.87
CA VAL A 19 14.54 15.55 5.43
C VAL A 19 13.53 16.50 4.77
N LEU A 20 12.26 16.46 5.20
CA LEU A 20 11.26 17.42 4.76
C LEU A 20 11.59 18.83 5.22
N GLY A 21 12.07 19.02 6.45
CA GLY A 21 12.52 20.31 6.97
C GLY A 21 13.69 20.89 6.16
N GLU A 22 14.71 20.08 5.89
CA GLU A 22 15.82 20.43 4.98
C GLU A 22 15.28 20.88 3.61
N THR A 23 14.33 20.11 3.05
CA THR A 23 13.69 20.42 1.76
C THR A 23 12.94 21.76 1.79
N ILE A 24 12.15 22.03 2.83
CA ILE A 24 11.41 23.30 2.95
C ILE A 24 12.38 24.48 3.06
N ILE A 25 13.43 24.35 3.86
CA ILE A 25 14.44 25.41 4.02
C ILE A 25 15.13 25.70 2.68
N GLU A 26 15.49 24.66 1.92
CA GLU A 26 16.16 24.82 0.63
C GLU A 26 15.25 25.38 -0.47
N GLN A 27 13.98 24.97 -0.50
CA GLN A 27 13.05 25.32 -1.60
C GLN A 27 12.27 26.63 -1.32
N GLU A 28 11.87 26.87 -0.08
CA GLU A 28 10.98 27.98 0.31
C GLU A 28 11.63 28.98 1.28
N GLY A 29 12.75 28.59 1.91
CA GLY A 29 13.51 29.41 2.84
C GLY A 29 13.12 29.21 4.32
N GLN A 30 14.01 29.68 5.21
CA GLN A 30 13.88 29.51 6.65
C GLN A 30 12.57 30.07 7.23
N ALA A 31 12.06 31.19 6.70
CA ALA A 31 10.87 31.84 7.23
C ALA A 31 9.58 30.99 7.05
N ILE A 32 9.52 30.16 6.01
CA ILE A 32 8.38 29.24 5.79
C ILE A 32 8.48 28.05 6.73
N PHE A 33 9.68 27.50 6.91
CA PHE A 33 9.94 26.44 7.88
C PHE A 33 9.58 26.88 9.31
N ASP A 34 10.03 28.07 9.72
CA ASP A 34 9.75 28.60 11.06
C ASP A 34 8.24 28.78 11.29
N LEU A 35 7.51 29.26 10.27
CA LEU A 35 6.04 29.40 10.34
C LEU A 35 5.35 28.03 10.44
N GLU A 36 5.80 27.04 9.68
CA GLU A 36 5.26 25.68 9.75
C GLU A 36 5.43 25.08 11.15
N GLU A 37 6.63 25.20 11.73
CA GLU A 37 6.92 24.73 13.09
C GLU A 37 6.14 25.50 14.15
N GLU A 38 5.94 26.82 14.00
CA GLU A 38 5.07 27.61 14.88
C GLU A 38 3.64 27.07 14.86
N ILE A 39 3.06 26.88 13.67
CA ILE A 39 1.70 26.35 13.52
C ILE A 39 1.60 24.92 14.08
N ARG A 40 2.62 24.08 13.86
CA ARG A 40 2.69 22.72 14.41
C ARG A 40 2.72 22.73 15.94
N ALA A 41 3.54 23.59 16.54
CA ALA A 41 3.67 23.72 17.99
C ALA A 41 2.36 24.21 18.63
N LEU A 42 1.76 25.26 18.07
CA LEU A 42 0.46 25.77 18.53
C LEU A 42 -0.64 24.72 18.40
N SER A 43 -0.65 23.95 17.31
CA SER A 43 -1.63 22.87 17.09
C SER A 43 -1.51 21.76 18.14
N LYS A 44 -0.27 21.41 18.52
CA LYS A 44 -0.01 20.44 19.60
C LYS A 44 -0.48 20.96 20.96
N ALA A 45 -0.13 22.21 21.30
CA ALA A 45 -0.53 22.86 22.56
C ALA A 45 -2.07 22.98 22.67
N TRP A 46 -2.74 23.35 21.58
CA TRP A 46 -4.19 23.43 21.55
C TRP A 46 -4.83 22.06 21.77
N ARG A 47 -4.28 21.01 21.14
CA ARG A 47 -4.73 19.62 21.34
C ARG A 47 -4.51 19.13 22.78
N SER A 48 -3.48 19.60 23.48
CA SER A 48 -3.26 19.29 24.91
C SER A 48 -4.12 20.12 25.88
N GLY A 49 -4.98 21.01 25.36
CA GLY A 49 -5.97 21.75 26.15
C GLY A 49 -5.64 23.23 26.35
N GLU A 50 -4.57 23.76 25.76
CA GLU A 50 -4.21 25.19 25.85
C GLU A 50 -5.06 26.01 24.88
N VAL A 51 -6.14 26.60 25.39
CA VAL A 51 -7.11 27.36 24.58
C VAL A 51 -6.46 28.57 23.89
N GLU A 52 -5.51 29.24 24.56
CA GLU A 52 -4.77 30.39 24.04
C GLU A 52 -4.00 30.05 22.75
N ALA A 53 -3.46 28.84 22.62
CA ALA A 53 -2.78 28.40 21.41
C ALA A 53 -3.72 28.37 20.19
N GLY A 54 -4.99 27.97 20.41
CA GLY A 54 -6.02 28.02 19.37
C GLY A 54 -6.41 29.44 18.97
N GLU A 55 -6.34 30.40 19.90
CA GLU A 55 -6.55 31.82 19.60
C GLU A 55 -5.38 32.40 18.79
N SER A 56 -4.14 32.02 19.10
CA SER A 56 -2.94 32.40 18.35
C SER A 56 -2.99 31.91 16.90
N ILE A 57 -3.41 30.66 16.64
CA ILE A 57 -3.59 30.16 15.27
C ILE A 57 -4.63 31.02 14.53
N LYS A 58 -5.77 31.31 15.15
CA LYS A 58 -6.82 32.15 14.55
C LYS A 58 -6.32 33.56 14.24
N ALA A 59 -5.44 34.12 15.07
CA ALA A 59 -4.84 35.43 14.85
C ALA A 59 -3.84 35.44 13.69
N LEU A 60 -3.15 34.33 13.41
CA LEU A 60 -2.24 34.17 12.26
C LEU A 60 -2.97 34.02 10.91
N MET A 61 -4.22 33.53 10.92
CA MET A 61 -4.97 33.23 9.69
C MET A 61 -5.19 34.41 8.74
N PRO A 62 -5.60 35.61 9.19
CA PRO A 62 -5.80 36.75 8.28
C PRO A 62 -4.55 37.12 7.51
N GLU A 63 -3.39 37.11 8.15
CA GLU A 63 -2.10 37.43 7.51
C GLU A 63 -1.68 36.33 6.54
N LEU A 64 -1.86 35.06 6.92
CA LEU A 64 -1.56 33.93 6.04
C LEU A 64 -2.45 33.93 4.80
N ILE A 65 -3.76 34.16 4.95
CA ILE A 65 -4.71 34.21 3.83
C ILE A 65 -4.43 35.38 2.90
N ALA A 66 -3.89 36.50 3.42
CA ALA A 66 -3.52 37.65 2.60
C ALA A 66 -2.29 37.37 1.70
N ASP A 67 -1.44 36.41 2.06
CA ASP A 67 -0.27 35.98 1.30
C ASP A 67 -0.48 34.55 0.78
N LEU A 68 -1.16 34.45 -0.37
CA LEU A 68 -1.53 33.16 -0.96
C LEU A 68 -0.33 32.22 -1.22
N PRO A 69 0.81 32.67 -1.80
CA PRO A 69 2.01 31.82 -1.91
C PRO A 69 2.47 31.24 -0.57
N ARG A 70 2.53 32.08 0.48
CA ARG A 70 2.92 31.65 1.82
C ARG A 70 1.93 30.64 2.41
N ALA A 71 0.63 30.88 2.25
CA ALA A 71 -0.41 29.94 2.67
C ALA A 71 -0.28 28.58 1.99
N LEU A 72 -0.06 28.58 0.66
CA LEU A 72 0.09 27.35 -0.11
C LEU A 72 1.34 26.56 0.28
N ALA A 73 2.47 27.23 0.54
CA ALA A 73 3.69 26.57 0.99
C ALA A 73 3.50 25.88 2.35
N VAL A 74 2.85 26.54 3.31
CA VAL A 74 2.53 25.95 4.62
C VAL A 74 1.55 24.79 4.50
N LEU A 75 0.49 24.93 3.68
CA LEU A 75 -0.45 23.84 3.42
C LEU A 75 0.25 22.63 2.81
N LYS A 76 1.14 22.86 1.83
CA LYS A 76 1.93 21.82 1.19
C LYS A 76 2.86 21.12 2.17
N ALA A 77 3.46 21.87 3.10
CA ALA A 77 4.28 21.31 4.17
C ALA A 77 3.49 20.35 5.07
N PHE A 78 2.31 20.75 5.53
CA PHE A 78 1.46 19.86 6.32
C PHE A 78 0.99 18.65 5.52
N THR A 79 0.55 18.82 4.27
CA THR A 79 0.10 17.67 3.47
C THR A 79 1.22 16.67 3.21
N THR A 80 2.41 17.16 2.83
CA THR A 80 3.59 16.31 2.62
C THR A 80 3.99 15.61 3.92
N TYR A 81 4.03 16.35 5.05
CA TYR A 81 4.33 15.78 6.35
C TYR A 81 3.35 14.65 6.72
N PHE A 82 2.03 14.85 6.55
CA PHE A 82 1.05 13.81 6.86
C PHE A 82 1.14 12.60 5.92
N GLN A 83 1.51 12.79 4.65
CA GLN A 83 1.79 11.67 3.76
C GLN A 83 2.98 10.84 4.25
N LEU A 84 4.06 11.50 4.68
CA LEU A 84 5.26 10.82 5.21
C LEU A 84 4.98 10.13 6.56
N VAL A 85 4.17 10.73 7.43
CA VAL A 85 3.74 10.10 8.68
C VAL A 85 2.89 8.86 8.42
N ASN A 86 1.90 8.94 7.54
CA ASN A 86 1.06 7.79 7.19
C ASN A 86 1.91 6.64 6.64
N LEU A 87 2.90 6.97 5.80
CA LEU A 87 3.86 6.01 5.27
C LEU A 87 4.68 5.36 6.40
N ALA A 88 5.21 6.14 7.35
CA ALA A 88 5.96 5.60 8.49
C ALA A 88 5.08 4.70 9.38
N GLU A 89 3.81 5.03 9.57
CA GLU A 89 2.84 4.21 10.29
C GLU A 89 2.53 2.88 9.58
N ASP A 90 2.39 2.92 8.25
CA ASP A 90 2.16 1.72 7.44
C ASP A 90 3.38 0.78 7.45
N GLU A 91 4.60 1.31 7.32
CA GLU A 91 5.85 0.54 7.49
C GLU A 91 5.94 -0.08 8.88
N GLN A 92 5.62 0.69 9.92
CA GLN A 92 5.60 0.17 11.28
C GLN A 92 4.59 -0.97 11.45
N ARG A 93 3.43 -0.90 10.78
CA ARG A 93 2.44 -1.98 10.79
C ARG A 93 3.01 -3.25 10.15
N VAL A 94 3.72 -3.14 9.03
CA VAL A 94 4.38 -4.28 8.37
C VAL A 94 5.40 -4.94 9.30
N GLU A 95 6.25 -4.15 9.96
CA GLU A 95 7.23 -4.68 10.91
C GLU A 95 6.58 -5.36 12.13
N ILE A 96 5.48 -4.81 12.66
CA ILE A 96 4.72 -5.48 13.72
C ILE A 96 4.19 -6.84 13.26
N LEU A 97 3.69 -6.94 12.03
CA LEU A 97 3.23 -8.21 11.46
C LEU A 97 4.38 -9.21 11.29
N ARG A 98 5.56 -8.75 10.87
CA ARG A 98 6.76 -9.59 10.77
C ARG A 98 7.22 -10.11 12.13
N ASP A 99 7.23 -9.28 13.16
CA ASP A 99 7.60 -9.68 14.51
C ASP A 99 6.61 -10.73 15.06
N ARG A 100 5.30 -10.51 14.87
CA ARG A 100 4.27 -11.51 15.23
C ARG A 100 4.45 -12.83 14.48
N ALA A 101 4.79 -12.78 13.19
CA ALA A 101 5.05 -13.99 12.40
C ALA A 101 6.26 -14.76 12.92
N ARG A 102 7.35 -14.06 13.29
CA ARG A 102 8.55 -14.67 13.90
C ARG A 102 8.25 -15.30 15.26
N GLU A 103 7.48 -14.60 16.10
CA GLU A 103 7.05 -15.10 17.42
C GLU A 103 6.20 -16.37 17.28
N ALA A 104 5.21 -16.35 16.39
CA ALA A 104 4.34 -17.50 16.11
C ALA A 104 5.14 -18.71 15.61
N ALA A 105 6.05 -18.49 14.64
CA ALA A 105 6.93 -19.53 14.13
C ALA A 105 7.83 -20.13 15.21
N THR A 106 8.38 -19.29 16.12
CA THR A 106 9.20 -19.74 17.25
C THR A 106 8.39 -20.56 18.25
N ALA A 107 7.15 -20.17 18.50
CA ALA A 107 6.23 -20.89 19.38
C ALA A 107 5.62 -22.15 18.73
N GLY A 108 5.84 -22.37 17.43
CA GLY A 108 5.27 -23.51 16.69
C GLY A 108 3.75 -23.46 16.57
N VAL A 109 3.16 -22.25 16.59
CA VAL A 109 1.72 -22.03 16.44
C VAL A 109 1.42 -21.14 15.24
N PRO A 110 0.25 -21.26 14.59
CA PRO A 110 -0.16 -20.32 13.57
C PRO A 110 -0.19 -18.88 14.11
N MET A 111 0.21 -17.92 13.27
CA MET A 111 0.10 -16.51 13.61
C MET A 111 -1.38 -16.13 13.74
N ARG A 112 -1.71 -15.28 14.71
CA ARG A 112 -3.08 -14.81 14.90
C ARG A 112 -3.59 -13.99 13.72
N GLU A 113 -4.89 -14.04 13.47
CA GLU A 113 -5.57 -13.29 12.40
C GLU A 113 -5.15 -13.74 10.98
N THR A 114 -4.78 -15.02 10.85
CA THR A 114 -4.39 -15.66 9.58
C THR A 114 -5.36 -16.75 9.14
N LEU A 115 -5.27 -17.19 7.88
CA LEU A 115 -6.04 -18.32 7.37
C LEU A 115 -5.60 -19.63 8.03
N GLU A 116 -4.29 -19.78 8.28
CA GLU A 116 -3.72 -20.95 8.97
C GLU A 116 -4.33 -21.11 10.38
N GLU A 117 -4.42 -20.02 11.18
CA GLU A 117 -5.08 -20.05 12.50
C GLU A 117 -6.57 -20.39 12.37
N SER A 118 -7.25 -19.80 11.38
CA SER A 118 -8.69 -19.99 11.18
C SER A 118 -9.02 -21.46 10.86
N ILE A 119 -8.22 -22.13 10.02
CA ILE A 119 -8.39 -23.55 9.71
C ILE A 119 -8.12 -24.41 10.95
N ALA A 120 -7.03 -24.14 11.67
CA ALA A 120 -6.69 -24.87 12.89
C ALA A 120 -7.81 -24.75 13.95
N LYS A 121 -8.39 -23.56 14.10
CA LYS A 121 -9.51 -23.30 15.01
C LYS A 121 -10.76 -24.07 14.59
N LEU A 122 -11.15 -24.04 13.32
CA LEU A 122 -12.31 -24.79 12.83
C LEU A 122 -12.15 -26.29 13.07
N SER A 123 -10.97 -26.85 12.82
CA SER A 123 -10.69 -28.26 13.12
C SER A 123 -10.76 -28.56 14.63
N ALA A 124 -10.22 -27.69 15.48
CA ALA A 124 -10.32 -27.82 16.94
C ALA A 124 -11.77 -27.75 17.46
N GLU A 125 -12.65 -27.03 16.76
CA GLU A 125 -14.09 -26.96 17.02
C GLU A 125 -14.87 -28.17 16.46
N GLY A 126 -14.19 -29.12 15.79
CA GLY A 126 -14.76 -30.38 15.33
C GLY A 126 -15.19 -30.39 13.87
N VAL A 127 -14.83 -29.39 13.06
CA VAL A 127 -15.08 -29.41 11.61
C VAL A 127 -14.23 -30.51 10.97
N THR A 128 -14.90 -31.49 10.34
CA THR A 128 -14.23 -32.59 9.63
C THR A 128 -13.68 -32.12 8.29
N ALA A 129 -12.85 -32.95 7.64
CA ALA A 129 -12.34 -32.66 6.32
C ALA A 129 -13.47 -32.50 5.28
N GLU A 130 -14.53 -33.30 5.37
CA GLU A 130 -15.71 -33.17 4.50
C GLU A 130 -16.44 -31.86 4.74
N GLY A 131 -16.60 -31.45 6.02
CA GLY A 131 -17.19 -30.15 6.37
C GLY A 131 -16.36 -28.98 5.86
N MET A 132 -15.02 -29.08 5.95
CA MET A 132 -14.11 -28.07 5.41
C MET A 132 -14.23 -27.99 3.88
N GLN A 133 -14.33 -29.12 3.17
CA GLN A 133 -14.53 -29.12 1.71
C GLN A 133 -15.86 -28.44 1.33
N GLN A 134 -16.95 -28.66 2.08
CA GLN A 134 -18.23 -28.00 1.85
C GLN A 134 -18.12 -26.47 2.01
N ILE A 135 -17.41 -26.00 3.04
CA ILE A 135 -17.16 -24.56 3.23
C ILE A 135 -16.39 -23.98 2.05
N LEU A 136 -15.34 -24.67 1.59
CA LEU A 136 -14.55 -24.22 0.44
C LEU A 136 -15.39 -24.14 -0.84
N ASP A 137 -16.28 -25.11 -1.07
CA ASP A 137 -17.15 -25.17 -2.25
C ASP A 137 -18.17 -24.02 -2.29
N GLU A 138 -18.60 -23.51 -1.12
CA GLU A 138 -19.55 -22.40 -0.99
C GLU A 138 -18.87 -21.02 -0.87
N LEU A 139 -17.56 -20.96 -0.61
CA LEU A 139 -16.84 -19.72 -0.37
C LEU A 139 -16.87 -18.83 -1.64
N PHE A 140 -17.35 -17.60 -1.49
CA PHE A 140 -17.44 -16.62 -2.57
C PHE A 140 -17.26 -15.20 -2.03
N ILE A 141 -16.17 -14.55 -2.41
CA ILE A 141 -15.79 -13.22 -1.94
C ILE A 141 -15.51 -12.33 -3.15
N VAL A 142 -16.19 -11.18 -3.22
CA VAL A 142 -15.99 -10.21 -4.30
C VAL A 142 -15.84 -8.79 -3.74
N PRO A 143 -14.62 -8.34 -3.41
CA PRO A 143 -14.38 -6.94 -3.11
C PRO A 143 -14.60 -6.11 -4.38
N VAL A 144 -15.40 -5.04 -4.25
CA VAL A 144 -15.73 -4.14 -5.38
C VAL A 144 -15.01 -2.82 -5.19
N LEU A 145 -14.09 -2.50 -6.12
CA LEU A 145 -13.37 -1.23 -6.12
C LEU A 145 -14.30 -0.09 -6.54
N THR A 146 -14.35 0.97 -5.75
CA THR A 146 -15.09 2.20 -6.02
C THR A 146 -14.13 3.37 -6.19
N ALA A 147 -14.57 4.43 -6.88
CA ALA A 147 -13.80 5.65 -6.99
C ALA A 147 -13.79 6.38 -5.64
N HIS A 148 -12.65 6.97 -5.26
CA HIS A 148 -12.56 7.75 -4.04
C HIS A 148 -12.89 9.23 -4.33
N PRO A 149 -13.99 9.79 -3.81
CA PRO A 149 -14.52 11.09 -4.21
C PRO A 149 -13.61 12.28 -3.86
N THR A 150 -12.69 12.12 -2.92
CA THR A 150 -11.85 13.23 -2.40
C THR A 150 -10.34 12.98 -2.45
N GLU A 151 -9.88 11.81 -2.88
CA GLU A 151 -8.47 11.42 -2.74
C GLU A 151 -7.92 10.71 -3.99
N THR A 152 -8.18 11.29 -5.17
CA THR A 152 -7.49 10.81 -6.38
C THR A 152 -6.09 11.43 -6.44
N LYS A 153 -5.19 10.96 -5.56
CA LYS A 153 -3.74 11.17 -5.70
C LYS A 153 -3.35 10.72 -7.11
N ARG A 154 -2.51 11.51 -7.78
CA ARG A 154 -1.99 11.13 -9.10
C ARG A 154 -1.19 9.82 -8.95
N GLN A 155 -1.27 8.93 -9.92
CA GLN A 155 -0.51 7.67 -9.94
C GLN A 155 1.00 7.90 -9.73
N THR A 156 1.54 9.02 -10.22
CA THR A 156 2.94 9.41 -10.03
C THR A 156 3.28 9.67 -8.55
N ILE A 157 2.37 10.28 -7.80
CA ILE A 157 2.52 10.49 -6.35
C ILE A 157 2.48 9.17 -5.61
N LEU A 158 1.51 8.30 -5.93
CA LEU A 158 1.43 6.96 -5.33
C LEU A 158 2.70 6.13 -5.60
N THR A 159 3.24 6.22 -6.82
CA THR A 159 4.50 5.56 -7.19
C THR A 159 5.67 6.12 -6.37
N LYS A 160 5.76 7.45 -6.21
CA LYS A 160 6.82 8.09 -5.43
C LYS A 160 6.73 7.75 -3.94
N LEU A 161 5.52 7.76 -3.36
CA LEU A 161 5.30 7.34 -1.98
C LEU A 161 5.71 5.88 -1.76
N ARG A 162 5.44 5.00 -2.73
CA ARG A 162 5.92 3.60 -2.68
C ARG A 162 7.46 3.54 -2.68
N THR A 163 8.13 4.28 -3.56
CA THR A 163 9.60 4.33 -3.59
C THR A 163 10.19 4.84 -2.26
N ILE A 164 9.56 5.84 -1.64
CA ILE A 164 9.95 6.33 -0.32
C ILE A 164 9.77 5.23 0.74
N SER A 165 8.66 4.50 0.71
CA SER A 165 8.36 3.38 1.61
C SER A 165 9.42 2.27 1.47
N ASP A 166 9.72 1.83 0.24
CA ASP A 166 10.78 0.84 -0.04
C ASP A 166 12.16 1.33 0.47
N THR A 167 12.44 2.63 0.39
CA THR A 167 13.70 3.23 0.86
C THR A 167 13.77 3.27 2.39
N VAL A 168 12.67 3.60 3.06
CA VAL A 168 12.56 3.57 4.54
C VAL A 168 12.69 2.13 5.05
N GLU A 169 12.05 1.16 4.40
CA GLU A 169 12.21 -0.26 4.72
C GLU A 169 13.68 -0.69 4.62
N ALA A 170 14.36 -0.33 3.53
CA ALA A 170 15.76 -0.64 3.34
C ALA A 170 16.66 -0.01 4.43
N LEU A 171 16.44 1.26 4.77
CA LEU A 171 17.20 1.98 5.81
C LEU A 171 17.01 1.40 7.21
N THR A 172 15.86 0.78 7.48
CA THR A 172 15.56 0.15 8.78
C THR A 172 15.99 -1.32 8.84
N THR A 173 16.36 -1.91 7.70
CA THR A 173 16.82 -3.29 7.60
C THR A 173 18.28 -3.41 8.08
N PRO A 174 18.57 -4.28 9.07
CA PRO A 174 19.94 -4.45 9.55
C PRO A 174 20.90 -4.99 8.49
N GLY A 175 22.17 -4.57 8.56
CA GLY A 175 23.26 -5.14 7.74
C GLY A 175 23.71 -4.28 6.56
N MET A 176 23.16 -3.08 6.41
CA MET A 176 23.59 -2.11 5.40
C MET A 176 24.98 -1.55 5.72
N LEU A 177 25.83 -1.41 4.70
CA LEU A 177 27.13 -0.75 4.83
C LEU A 177 26.96 0.76 4.97
N PRO A 178 27.88 1.48 5.66
CA PRO A 178 27.78 2.93 5.81
C PRO A 178 27.69 3.71 4.48
N THR A 179 28.32 3.20 3.42
CA THR A 179 28.24 3.80 2.08
C THR A 179 26.86 3.61 1.46
N GLU A 180 26.27 2.43 1.62
CA GLU A 180 24.92 2.12 1.14
C GLU A 180 23.87 2.94 1.90
N GLU A 181 24.02 3.07 3.23
CA GLU A 181 23.13 3.88 4.06
C GLU A 181 23.13 5.34 3.59
N ARG A 182 24.31 5.89 3.31
CA ARG A 182 24.45 7.25 2.76
C ARG A 182 23.78 7.39 1.40
N GLU A 183 24.00 6.46 0.48
CA GLU A 183 23.37 6.47 -0.85
C GLU A 183 21.83 6.37 -0.76
N ARG A 184 21.31 5.55 0.15
CA ARG A 184 19.86 5.45 0.39
C ARG A 184 19.29 6.71 1.02
N MET A 185 20.04 7.35 1.92
CA MET A 185 19.64 8.64 2.49
C MET A 185 19.63 9.75 1.43
N GLU A 186 20.61 9.76 0.51
CA GLU A 186 20.61 10.68 -0.65
C GLU A 186 19.40 10.43 -1.55
N GLN A 187 19.09 9.18 -1.88
CA GLN A 187 17.88 8.81 -2.62
C GLN A 187 16.60 9.28 -1.93
N LEU A 188 16.51 9.12 -0.61
CA LEU A 188 15.36 9.57 0.18
C LEU A 188 15.19 11.09 0.10
N ARG A 189 16.29 11.86 0.17
CA ARG A 189 16.26 13.31 -0.01
C ARG A 189 15.75 13.68 -1.40
N GLU A 190 16.29 13.07 -2.46
CA GLU A 190 15.85 13.31 -3.83
C GLU A 190 14.36 13.02 -4.02
N ASP A 191 13.89 11.91 -3.44
CA ASP A 191 12.49 11.52 -3.54
C ASP A 191 11.55 12.47 -2.80
N ILE A 192 11.95 12.97 -1.63
CA ILE A 192 11.18 13.96 -0.88
C ILE A 192 11.18 15.32 -1.60
N VAL A 193 12.30 15.73 -2.20
CA VAL A 193 12.35 16.94 -3.05
C VAL A 193 11.44 16.80 -4.27
N LEU A 194 11.44 15.65 -4.94
CA LEU A 194 10.55 15.39 -6.08
C LEU A 194 9.08 15.37 -5.66
N LEU A 195 8.77 14.80 -4.48
CA LEU A 195 7.43 14.86 -3.91
C LEU A 195 7.04 16.32 -3.62
N TRP A 196 7.94 17.11 -3.01
CA TRP A 196 7.75 18.54 -2.76
C TRP A 196 7.53 19.34 -4.03
N GLN A 197 8.25 19.07 -5.10
CA GLN A 197 8.12 19.81 -6.36
C GLN A 197 6.92 19.36 -7.21
N SER A 198 6.21 18.32 -6.78
CA SER A 198 5.05 17.82 -7.49
C SER A 198 3.74 18.46 -7.02
N ASP A 199 2.80 18.63 -7.95
CA ASP A 199 1.43 19.02 -7.61
C ASP A 199 0.61 17.79 -7.19
N GLU A 200 0.10 17.84 -5.97
CA GLU A 200 -0.76 16.81 -5.39
C GLU A 200 -2.12 16.78 -6.07
N THR A 201 -2.66 17.97 -6.36
CA THR A 201 -3.92 18.16 -7.06
C THR A 201 -3.67 18.25 -8.56
N ARG A 202 -4.66 17.81 -9.33
CA ARG A 202 -4.64 18.00 -10.77
C ARG A 202 -5.13 19.42 -11.07
N ASP A 203 -4.55 20.08 -12.07
CA ASP A 203 -5.05 21.36 -12.61
C ASP A 203 -6.48 21.26 -13.19
N ARG A 204 -6.95 20.03 -13.40
CA ARG A 204 -8.30 19.72 -13.87
C ARG A 204 -8.96 18.67 -12.97
N PRO A 205 -10.30 18.64 -12.89
CA PRO A 205 -11.02 17.53 -12.27
C PRO A 205 -10.56 16.18 -12.85
N PRO A 206 -10.50 15.11 -12.03
CA PRO A 206 -10.21 13.78 -12.53
C PRO A 206 -11.29 13.37 -13.53
N THR A 207 -10.87 12.76 -14.64
CA THR A 207 -11.81 12.10 -15.55
C THR A 207 -12.12 10.71 -14.99
N VAL A 208 -13.23 10.12 -15.41
CA VAL A 208 -13.58 8.73 -15.05
C VAL A 208 -12.43 7.77 -15.41
N LEU A 209 -11.76 7.97 -16.54
CA LEU A 209 -10.62 7.14 -16.96
C LEU A 209 -9.37 7.34 -16.10
N ASP A 210 -9.20 8.52 -15.50
CA ASP A 210 -8.14 8.73 -14.51
C ASP A 210 -8.39 7.88 -13.27
N GLU A 211 -9.64 7.79 -12.81
CA GLU A 211 -10.02 6.94 -11.69
C GLU A 211 -9.84 5.46 -12.03
N VAL A 212 -10.18 5.03 -13.26
CA VAL A 212 -9.94 3.66 -13.75
C VAL A 212 -8.45 3.33 -13.67
N ARG A 213 -7.58 4.22 -14.16
CA ARG A 213 -6.12 4.03 -14.11
C ARG A 213 -5.60 3.96 -12.67
N THR A 214 -6.11 4.79 -11.78
CA THR A 214 -5.78 4.73 -10.35
C THR A 214 -6.20 3.39 -9.73
N GLY A 215 -7.40 2.90 -10.03
CA GLY A 215 -7.85 1.58 -9.58
C GLY A 215 -6.98 0.44 -10.11
N LEU A 216 -6.64 0.49 -11.41
CA LEU A 216 -5.75 -0.48 -12.04
C LEU A 216 -4.33 -0.43 -11.49
N TYR A 217 -3.83 0.75 -11.08
CA TYR A 217 -2.54 0.86 -10.41
C TYR A 217 -2.48 -0.03 -9.16
N PHE A 218 -3.48 0.01 -8.27
CA PHE A 218 -3.50 -0.86 -7.09
C PHE A 218 -3.63 -2.35 -7.45
N PHE A 219 -4.36 -2.65 -8.52
CA PHE A 219 -4.46 -4.01 -9.01
C PHE A 219 -3.10 -4.56 -9.47
N GLU A 220 -2.38 -3.80 -10.31
CA GLU A 220 -1.06 -4.15 -10.81
C GLU A 220 0.01 -4.15 -9.71
N ALA A 221 -0.01 -3.13 -8.84
CA ALA A 221 1.00 -2.90 -7.82
C ALA A 221 0.96 -3.92 -6.69
N THR A 222 -0.23 -4.46 -6.37
CA THR A 222 -0.47 -5.23 -5.15
C THR A 222 -1.37 -6.43 -5.37
N LEU A 223 -2.62 -6.23 -5.84
CA LEU A 223 -3.65 -7.28 -5.78
C LEU A 223 -3.31 -8.50 -6.64
N PHE A 224 -2.80 -8.29 -7.86
CA PHE A 224 -2.47 -9.38 -8.78
C PHE A 224 -1.49 -10.39 -8.16
N ASN A 225 -0.45 -9.88 -7.47
CA ASN A 225 0.58 -10.70 -6.82
C ASN A 225 0.17 -11.20 -5.42
N LEU A 226 -0.81 -10.56 -4.79
CA LEU A 226 -1.33 -10.96 -3.47
C LEU A 226 -2.27 -12.16 -3.57
N ILE A 227 -3.09 -12.23 -4.61
CA ILE A 227 -4.09 -13.30 -4.78
C ILE A 227 -3.44 -14.68 -4.65
N PRO A 228 -2.39 -15.06 -5.42
CA PRO A 228 -1.77 -16.37 -5.30
C PRO A 228 -1.26 -16.67 -3.88
N LYS A 229 -0.71 -15.67 -3.18
CA LYS A 229 -0.21 -15.83 -1.81
C LYS A 229 -1.32 -16.19 -0.81
N ILE A 230 -2.53 -15.64 -0.99
CA ILE A 230 -3.70 -15.97 -0.17
C ILE A 230 -4.09 -17.44 -0.40
N TYR A 231 -4.10 -17.90 -1.66
CA TYR A 231 -4.37 -19.29 -1.99
C TYR A 231 -3.31 -20.23 -1.43
N ASP A 232 -2.03 -19.88 -1.55
CA ASP A 232 -0.92 -20.66 -0.99
C ASP A 232 -1.00 -20.78 0.53
N GLU A 233 -1.35 -19.69 1.23
CA GLU A 233 -1.55 -19.70 2.68
C GLU A 233 -2.71 -20.63 3.09
N LEU A 234 -3.84 -20.54 2.37
CA LEU A 234 -5.00 -21.41 2.60
C LEU A 234 -4.64 -22.88 2.39
N GLU A 235 -4.02 -23.22 1.26
CA GLU A 235 -3.63 -24.59 0.94
C GLU A 235 -2.61 -25.14 1.94
N ARG A 236 -1.66 -24.31 2.38
CA ARG A 236 -0.70 -24.70 3.41
C ARG A 236 -1.38 -24.97 4.74
N GLY A 237 -2.31 -24.12 5.17
CA GLY A 237 -3.10 -24.32 6.39
C GLY A 237 -3.92 -25.62 6.33
N LEU A 238 -4.55 -25.90 5.19
CA LEU A 238 -5.30 -27.14 4.97
C LEU A 238 -4.39 -28.38 5.06
N ALA A 239 -3.24 -28.35 4.39
CA ALA A 239 -2.28 -29.46 4.40
C ALA A 239 -1.66 -29.70 5.79
N GLN A 240 -1.48 -28.66 6.59
CA GLN A 240 -0.98 -28.81 7.97
C GLN A 240 -1.99 -29.47 8.90
N VAL A 241 -3.28 -29.11 8.77
CA VAL A 241 -4.34 -29.60 9.67
C VAL A 241 -4.90 -30.95 9.22
N PHE A 242 -4.95 -31.20 7.91
CA PHE A 242 -5.51 -32.39 7.29
C PHE A 242 -4.51 -33.02 6.29
N PRO A 243 -3.37 -33.57 6.76
CA PRO A 243 -2.25 -33.97 5.90
C PRO A 243 -2.57 -35.08 4.90
N ASP A 244 -3.55 -35.94 5.22
CA ASP A 244 -3.94 -37.08 4.38
C ASP A 244 -5.08 -36.76 3.40
N VAL A 245 -5.57 -35.51 3.39
CA VAL A 245 -6.70 -35.09 2.57
C VAL A 245 -6.26 -34.07 1.54
N LYS A 246 -6.53 -34.35 0.27
CA LYS A 246 -6.37 -33.38 -0.80
C LYS A 246 -7.66 -32.60 -1.01
N PHE A 247 -7.65 -31.33 -0.63
CA PHE A 247 -8.76 -30.42 -0.88
C PHE A 247 -8.79 -29.94 -2.32
N ARG A 248 -9.99 -29.68 -2.82
CA ARG A 248 -10.20 -28.84 -3.99
C ARG A 248 -10.48 -27.42 -3.51
N VAL A 249 -9.60 -26.48 -3.84
CA VAL A 249 -9.81 -25.06 -3.54
C VAL A 249 -10.37 -24.36 -4.79
N PRO A 250 -11.66 -23.96 -4.81
CA PRO A 250 -12.22 -23.24 -5.95
C PRO A 250 -11.74 -21.78 -5.99
N PRO A 251 -11.87 -21.08 -7.12
CA PRO A 251 -11.57 -19.65 -7.23
C PRO A 251 -12.64 -18.80 -6.51
N PHE A 252 -12.61 -18.83 -5.17
CA PHE A 252 -13.54 -18.13 -4.29
C PHE A 252 -13.36 -16.61 -4.27
N LEU A 253 -12.14 -16.11 -4.44
CA LEU A 253 -11.83 -14.68 -4.41
C LEU A 253 -11.84 -14.10 -5.82
N ARG A 254 -12.69 -13.10 -6.06
CA ARG A 254 -12.77 -12.35 -7.31
C ARG A 254 -12.77 -10.86 -7.01
N TYR A 255 -12.48 -10.03 -8.00
CA TYR A 255 -12.55 -8.57 -7.86
C TYR A 255 -13.60 -7.99 -8.80
N GLY A 256 -14.40 -7.07 -8.28
CA GLY A 256 -15.29 -6.22 -9.06
C GLY A 256 -14.79 -4.79 -9.10
N SER A 257 -15.34 -3.98 -10.00
CA SER A 257 -15.13 -2.54 -10.00
C SER A 257 -16.40 -1.82 -10.44
N TRP A 258 -16.72 -0.73 -9.76
CA TRP A 258 -17.72 0.25 -10.20
C TRP A 258 -17.09 1.40 -10.98
N ILE A 259 -15.77 1.51 -10.97
CA ILE A 259 -15.05 2.61 -11.63
C ILE A 259 -15.19 2.49 -13.14
N GLY A 260 -15.74 3.52 -13.79
CA GLY A 260 -16.05 3.50 -15.21
C GLY A 260 -17.36 2.78 -15.59
N GLY A 261 -18.07 2.18 -14.62
CA GLY A 261 -19.33 1.47 -14.86
C GLY A 261 -20.54 2.07 -14.11
N ASP A 262 -20.35 2.62 -12.91
CA ASP A 262 -21.43 3.23 -12.13
C ASP A 262 -21.82 4.60 -12.70
N ARG A 263 -23.06 4.70 -13.17
CA ARG A 263 -23.61 5.90 -13.82
C ARG A 263 -24.55 6.68 -12.91
N ASP A 264 -24.81 6.18 -11.69
CA ASP A 264 -25.77 6.82 -10.80
C ASP A 264 -25.26 8.21 -10.37
N GLY A 265 -26.02 9.24 -10.71
CA GLY A 265 -25.65 10.64 -10.44
C GLY A 265 -24.41 11.18 -11.18
N ASN A 266 -23.78 10.41 -12.08
CA ASN A 266 -22.54 10.82 -12.77
C ASN A 266 -22.70 10.86 -14.30
N PRO A 267 -22.93 12.04 -14.91
CA PRO A 267 -23.13 12.16 -16.35
C PRO A 267 -21.86 11.90 -17.18
N TYR A 268 -20.68 11.88 -16.55
CA TYR A 268 -19.41 11.66 -17.22
C TYR A 268 -19.13 10.19 -17.51
N VAL A 269 -19.91 9.26 -16.94
CA VAL A 269 -19.83 7.83 -17.26
C VAL A 269 -20.71 7.54 -18.47
N THR A 270 -20.14 7.73 -19.66
CA THR A 270 -20.79 7.44 -20.95
C THR A 270 -20.51 6.00 -21.39
N LEU A 271 -21.19 5.54 -22.45
CA LEU A 271 -20.97 4.20 -23.01
C LEU A 271 -19.51 4.03 -23.49
N GLU A 272 -18.98 5.06 -24.13
CA GLU A 272 -17.61 5.09 -24.66
C GLU A 272 -16.59 4.99 -23.51
N VAL A 273 -16.83 5.72 -22.41
CA VAL A 273 -16.00 5.66 -21.21
C VAL A 273 -16.04 4.27 -20.57
N THR A 274 -17.21 3.63 -20.50
CA THR A 274 -17.33 2.26 -19.98
C THR A 274 -16.61 1.25 -20.88
N GLU A 275 -16.71 1.39 -22.21
CA GLU A 275 -15.97 0.52 -23.14
C GLU A 275 -14.45 0.68 -22.97
N GLU A 276 -13.97 1.93 -22.86
CA GLU A 276 -12.56 2.21 -22.66
C GLU A 276 -12.08 1.71 -21.29
N ALA A 277 -12.90 1.81 -20.24
CA ALA A 277 -12.60 1.24 -18.93
C ALA A 277 -12.42 -0.28 -18.99
N LEU A 278 -13.34 -1.00 -19.65
CA LEU A 278 -13.26 -2.45 -19.86
C LEU A 278 -12.04 -2.85 -20.69
N ARG A 279 -11.71 -2.05 -21.71
CA ARG A 279 -10.51 -2.26 -22.54
C ARG A 279 -9.24 -2.11 -21.71
N ALA A 280 -9.14 -1.05 -20.89
CA ALA A 280 -8.02 -0.82 -20.00
C ALA A 280 -7.85 -1.98 -19.00
N MET A 281 -8.95 -2.44 -18.37
CA MET A 281 -8.91 -3.61 -17.47
C MET A 281 -8.40 -4.88 -18.18
N LYS A 282 -8.86 -5.12 -19.41
CA LYS A 282 -8.40 -6.25 -20.24
C LYS A 282 -6.91 -6.13 -20.59
N GLU A 283 -6.46 -4.96 -21.01
CA GLU A 283 -5.07 -4.73 -21.37
C GLU A 283 -4.14 -4.90 -20.15
N THR A 284 -4.53 -4.37 -18.99
CA THR A 284 -3.81 -4.55 -17.73
C THR A 284 -3.66 -6.03 -17.37
N VAL A 285 -4.73 -6.83 -17.38
CA VAL A 285 -4.61 -8.24 -16.98
C VAL A 285 -3.80 -9.07 -17.98
N LEU A 286 -3.93 -8.80 -19.29
CA LEU A 286 -3.12 -9.47 -20.31
C LEU A 286 -1.63 -9.13 -20.18
N LYS A 287 -1.31 -7.87 -19.87
CA LYS A 287 0.06 -7.45 -19.58
C LYS A 287 0.64 -8.22 -18.40
N GLN A 288 -0.11 -8.34 -17.30
CA GLN A 288 0.33 -9.10 -16.13
C GLN A 288 0.55 -10.60 -16.42
N TYR A 289 -0.35 -11.21 -17.20
CA TYR A 289 -0.14 -12.60 -17.63
C TYR A 289 1.07 -12.79 -18.53
N ASN A 290 1.34 -11.86 -19.45
CA ASN A 290 2.54 -11.95 -20.27
C ASN A 290 3.82 -11.92 -19.42
N VAL A 291 3.91 -11.00 -18.43
CA VAL A 291 5.04 -10.98 -17.49
C VAL A 291 5.17 -12.31 -16.75
N ALA A 292 4.07 -12.84 -16.21
CA ALA A 292 4.09 -14.09 -15.46
C ALA A 292 4.51 -15.31 -16.33
N VAL A 293 4.09 -15.33 -17.60
CA VAL A 293 4.47 -16.39 -18.56
C VAL A 293 5.95 -16.27 -18.93
N ASP A 294 6.45 -15.06 -19.16
CA ASP A 294 7.86 -14.82 -19.47
C ASP A 294 8.75 -15.23 -18.28
N ASP A 295 8.34 -14.91 -17.05
CA ASP A 295 9.02 -15.33 -15.83
C ASP A 295 9.03 -16.86 -15.69
N LEU A 296 7.90 -17.52 -15.96
CA LEU A 296 7.79 -18.97 -15.91
C LEU A 296 8.70 -19.64 -16.97
N TYR A 297 8.75 -19.09 -18.19
CA TYR A 297 9.62 -19.58 -19.25
C TYR A 297 11.10 -19.56 -18.84
N GLN A 298 11.54 -18.51 -18.13
CA GLN A 298 12.91 -18.42 -17.64
C GLN A 298 13.21 -19.39 -16.49
N GLN A 299 12.20 -19.75 -15.69
CA GLN A 299 12.35 -20.64 -14.53
C GLN A 299 12.23 -22.13 -14.88
N LEU A 300 11.44 -22.48 -15.90
CA LEU A 300 11.23 -23.85 -16.35
C LEU A 300 12.43 -24.38 -17.16
N ILE A 301 13.50 -24.73 -16.44
CA ILE A 301 14.69 -25.38 -16.96
C ILE A 301 14.72 -26.94 -16.98
N PRO A 302 13.67 -27.72 -16.60
CA PRO A 302 13.74 -29.18 -16.66
C PRO A 302 14.12 -29.71 -18.06
N ALA A 303 15.01 -30.69 -18.09
CA ALA A 303 15.42 -31.36 -19.32
C ALA A 303 14.66 -32.70 -19.49
N ILE A 304 14.14 -32.94 -20.69
CA ILE A 304 13.48 -34.21 -21.07
C ILE A 304 14.39 -35.42 -20.83
N THR A 305 15.71 -35.23 -20.89
CA THR A 305 16.71 -36.28 -20.60
C THR A 305 16.79 -36.68 -19.14
N ARG A 306 16.23 -35.88 -18.22
CA ARG A 306 16.25 -36.13 -16.76
C ARG A 306 14.89 -36.49 -16.18
N ILE A 307 13.82 -35.87 -16.69
CA ILE A 307 12.46 -36.13 -16.26
C ILE A 307 11.56 -36.23 -17.48
N GLY A 308 10.67 -37.22 -17.47
CA GLY A 308 9.68 -37.37 -18.53
C GLY A 308 8.75 -36.17 -18.58
N ILE A 309 8.25 -35.87 -19.78
CA ILE A 309 7.10 -34.98 -19.97
C ILE A 309 5.86 -35.83 -20.19
N SER A 310 4.68 -35.32 -19.81
CA SER A 310 3.43 -36.01 -20.08
C SER A 310 3.19 -36.11 -21.59
N ASP A 311 2.39 -37.08 -22.03
CA ASP A 311 2.11 -37.26 -23.44
C ASP A 311 1.31 -36.07 -24.00
N GLU A 312 0.42 -35.48 -23.21
CA GLU A 312 -0.35 -34.30 -23.59
C GLU A 312 0.56 -33.09 -23.85
N LEU A 313 1.58 -32.88 -23.03
CA LEU A 313 2.55 -31.80 -23.24
C LEU A 313 3.47 -32.06 -24.44
N ARG A 314 3.72 -33.33 -24.78
CA ARG A 314 4.49 -33.68 -25.98
C ARG A 314 3.71 -33.40 -27.27
N GLU A 315 2.38 -33.39 -27.19
CA GLU A 315 1.47 -33.21 -28.32
C GLU A 315 0.99 -31.76 -28.52
N SER A 316 1.24 -30.86 -27.55
CA SER A 316 0.78 -29.45 -27.59
C SER A 316 1.56 -28.55 -28.53
#